data_AF-A0A9D2GGY2-F1
#
_entry.id   AF-A0A9D2GGY2-F1
#
_cell.length_a   1.000
_cell.length_b   1.000
_cell.length_c   1.000
_cell.angle_alpha   90.00
_cell.angle_beta   90.00
_cell.angle_gamma   90.00
#
_symmetry.space_group_name_H-M   'P 1'
#
loop_
_entity.id
_entity.type
_entity.pdbx_description
1 polymer ?
#
loop_
_entity_poly.entity_id
_entity_poly.type
_entity_poly.pdbx_seq_one_letter_code
_entity_poly.pdbx_strand_id
1 'polypeptide(L)' 'KDKIWGIGLSMWDEERFCVDKWKGQNLLGKILMQVRAEISVQNQNTEK' A
#
# COMPACT_ATOMS: atom_id res chain seq x y z
N LYS A 1 -1.24 14.53 9.24
CA LYS A 1 -0.92 13.45 8.26
C LYS A 1 -0.92 12.14 9.01
N ASP A 2 -1.67 11.14 8.54
CA ASP A 2 -1.77 9.82 9.19
C ASP A 2 -0.44 9.06 9.07
N LYS A 3 0.06 8.53 10.20
CA LYS A 3 1.30 7.78 10.30
C LYS A 3 1.10 6.29 10.61
N ILE A 4 -0.12 5.85 10.91
CA ILE A 4 -0.43 4.44 11.18
C ILE A 4 -0.94 3.81 9.88
N TRP A 5 -2.03 4.36 9.32
CA TRP A 5 -2.63 3.78 8.12
C TRP A 5 -2.03 4.34 6.84
N GLY A 6 -1.54 5.59 6.86
CA GLY A 6 -0.92 6.26 5.72
C GLY A 6 0.62 6.36 5.79
N ILE A 7 1.20 7.01 4.77
CA ILE A 7 2.66 7.18 4.60
C ILE A 7 3.26 8.33 5.44
N GLY A 8 2.45 9.08 6.19
CA GLY A 8 2.91 10.20 7.01
C GLY A 8 3.33 11.46 6.26
N LEU A 9 3.15 11.52 4.93
CA LEU A 9 3.50 12.66 4.05
C LEU A 9 2.25 13.33 3.44
N SER A 10 2.43 14.50 2.81
CA SER A 10 1.32 15.24 2.19
C SER A 10 1.05 14.63 0.83
N MET A 11 -0.14 14.83 0.29
CA MET A 11 -0.36 14.53 -1.12
C MET A 11 0.52 15.39 -2.04
N TRP A 12 0.86 16.61 -1.61
CA TRP A 12 1.69 17.57 -2.35
C TRP A 12 3.20 17.45 -2.04
N ASP A 13 3.58 16.47 -1.24
CA ASP A 13 4.96 16.25 -0.82
C ASP A 13 5.67 15.39 -1.87
N GLU A 14 6.70 15.89 -2.54
CA GLU A 14 7.43 15.12 -3.56
C GLU A 14 8.11 13.88 -2.96
N GLU A 15 8.49 13.94 -1.67
CA GLU A 15 9.07 12.80 -0.94
C GLU A 15 8.09 11.63 -0.82
N ARG A 16 6.79 11.81 -1.13
CA ARG A 16 5.79 10.72 -1.14
C ARG A 16 6.16 9.57 -2.07
N PHE A 17 6.97 9.82 -3.09
CA PHE A 17 7.42 8.79 -4.03
C PHE A 17 8.69 8.04 -3.56
N CYS A 18 9.35 8.53 -2.51
CA CYS A 18 10.52 7.88 -1.92
C CYS A 18 10.11 7.14 -0.63
N VAL A 19 10.02 5.81 -0.70
CA VAL A 19 9.56 4.97 0.43
C VAL A 19 10.44 5.17 1.66
N ASP A 20 11.75 5.35 1.49
CA ASP A 20 12.70 5.59 2.60
C ASP A 20 12.44 6.91 3.34
N LYS A 21 11.70 7.84 2.73
CA LYS A 21 11.31 9.12 3.33
C LYS A 21 9.95 9.07 4.01
N TRP A 22 9.22 7.97 3.89
CA TRP A 22 7.91 7.83 4.53
C TRP A 22 8.05 7.88 6.05
N LYS A 23 7.14 8.62 6.68
CA LYS A 23 7.11 8.83 8.14
C LYS A 23 5.98 8.04 8.80
N GLY A 24 5.28 7.21 8.02
CA GLY A 24 4.14 6.41 8.44
C GLY A 24 4.27 4.95 8.02
N GLN A 25 3.50 4.09 8.67
CA GLN A 25 3.62 2.63 8.55
C GLN A 25 2.94 2.08 7.28
N ASN A 26 2.04 2.86 6.66
CA ASN A 26 1.24 2.48 5.49
C ASN A 26 0.54 1.12 5.65
N LEU A 27 -0.06 0.85 6.82
CA LEU A 27 -0.73 -0.42 7.09
C LEU A 27 -1.87 -0.70 6.10
N LEU A 28 -2.62 0.35 5.72
CA LEU A 28 -3.70 0.22 4.75
C LEU A 28 -3.17 -0.23 3.38
N GLY A 29 -2.11 0.40 2.88
CA GLY A 29 -1.51 0.03 1.60
C GLY A 29 -0.97 -1.41 1.59
N LYS A 30 -0.36 -1.85 2.70
CA LYS A 30 0.13 -3.23 2.85
C LYS A 30 -1.00 -4.25 2.78
N ILE A 31 -2.10 -4.03 3.51
CA ILE A 31 -3.28 -4.91 3.48
C ILE A 31 -3.87 -4.96 2.07
N LEU A 32 -4.02 -3.81 1.41
CA LEU A 32 -4.54 -3.75 0.04
C LEU A 32 -3.66 -4.53 -0.96
N MET A 33 -2.34 -4.46 -0.82
CA MET A 33 -1.42 -5.25 -1.66
C MET A 33 -1.59 -6.75 -1.43
N GLN A 34 -1.78 -7.17 -0.18
CA GLN A 34 -2.02 -8.57 0.16
C GLN A 34 -3.35 -9.07 -0.42
N VAL A 35 -4.46 -8.39 -0.15
CA VAL A 35 -5.80 -8.76 -0.67
C VAL A 35 -5.80 -8.82 -2.20
N ARG A 36 -5.14 -7.87 -2.88
CA ARG A 36 -4.99 -7.90 -4.33
C ARG A 36 -4.26 -9.16 -4.80
N ALA A 37 -3.19 -9.56 -4.12
CA ALA A 37 -2.43 -10.76 -4.48
C ALA A 37 -3.28 -12.03 -4.30
N GLU A 38 -4.03 -12.12 -3.20
CA GLU A 38 -4.96 -13.23 -2.93
C GLU A 38 -6.04 -13.36 -4.02
N ILE A 39 -6.69 -12.25 -4.39
CA ILE A 39 -7.69 -12.22 -5.47
C ILE A 39 -7.06 -12.62 -6.82
N SER A 40 -5.83 -12.16 -7.09
CA SER A 40 -5.12 -12.48 -8.34
C SER A 40 -4.82 -13.98 -8.45
N VAL A 41 -4.40 -14.61 -7.34
CA VAL A 41 -4.19 -16.06 -7.26
C VAL A 41 -5.51 -16.82 -7.41
N GLN A 42 -6.59 -16.36 -6.75
CA GLN A 42 -7.92 -16.95 -6.89
C GLN A 42 -8.39 -16.95 -8.35
N ASN A 43 -8.26 -15.82 -9.04
CA ASN A 43 -8.68 -15.69 -10.44
C ASN A 43 -7.87 -16.62 -11.37
N GLN A 44 -6.56 -16.78 -11.13
CA GLN A 44 -5.73 -17.73 -11.88
C GLN A 44 -6.13 -19.20 -11.65
N ASN A 45 -6.68 -19.53 -10.47
CA ASN A 45 -7.17 -20.87 -10.16
C ASN A 45 -8.56 -21.15 -10.75
N THR A 46 -9.37 -20.12 -11.00
CA THR A 46 -10.68 -20.25 -11.66
C THR A 46 -10.59 -20.36 -13.17
N GLU A 47 -9.48 -19.94 -13.77
CA GLU A 47 -9.20 -20.03 -15.21
C GLU A 47 -8.45 -21.32 -15.60
N LYS A 48 -8.07 -22.17 -14.62
CA LYS A 48 -7.49 -23.50 -14.84
C LYS A 48 -8.55 -24.57 -14.70
#